data_AF-Q9UVB7-F1
#
_entry.id   AF-Q9UVB7-F1
#
_cell.length_a   1.000
_cell.length_b   1.000
_cell.length_c   1.000
_cell.angle_alpha   90.00
_cell.angle_beta   90.00
_cell.angle_gamma   90.00
#
_symmetry.space_group_name_H-M   'P 1'
#
loop_
_entity.id
_entity.type
_entity.pdbx_description
1 polymer ?
#
loop_
_entity_poly.entity_id
_entity_poly.type
_entity_poly.pdbx_seq_one_letter_code
_entity_poly.pdbx_strand_id
1 'polypeptide(L)'
;LKLTMYNEDDVLFARTMSGVFKNVEYMCSRKDSKTWGKDAWKKIVVCVISDGRAKINPRTRAVLAGMGVYQDGIAKQQVNGKDVTAHIYEYTTQVGISVKKDLVELRPKQQPVQILFCLKEKNQKKIDSHRWFFQAFGRVLDPNICVLIDAGTKPGKDSIYHLWKAFDLEPMCGGACGEIKAMLGPGGKNLLNPLVATQNFEYKLEN
;
A
#
# COMPACT_ATOMS: atom_id res chain seq x y z
N LEU A 1 -5.55 3.76 4.78
CA LEU A 1 -4.68 2.58 4.52
C LEU A 1 -3.24 3.05 4.42
N LYS A 2 -2.32 2.46 5.17
CA LYS A 2 -0.89 2.80 5.14
C LYS A 2 -0.12 1.69 4.45
N LEU A 3 0.67 2.04 3.43
CA LEU A 3 1.76 1.22 2.91
C LEU A 3 3.11 1.70 3.45
N THR A 4 3.88 0.83 4.09
CA THR A 4 5.31 1.07 4.30
C THR A 4 6.10 0.59 3.09
N MET A 5 7.05 1.39 2.61
CA MET A 5 7.96 1.02 1.52
C MET A 5 9.38 1.48 1.87
N TYR A 6 10.39 0.69 1.51
CA TYR A 6 11.80 1.01 1.64
C TYR A 6 12.50 0.96 0.28
N ASN A 7 12.88 -0.23 -0.18
CA ASN A 7 13.67 -0.45 -1.39
C ASN A 7 13.06 -1.53 -2.30
N GLU A 8 11.79 -1.90 -2.07
CA GLU A 8 11.08 -2.90 -2.86
C GLU A 8 11.08 -2.52 -4.34
N ASP A 9 11.26 -3.52 -5.20
CA ASP A 9 11.19 -3.34 -6.64
C ASP A 9 9.77 -3.04 -7.13
N ASP A 10 9.67 -2.69 -8.40
CA ASP A 10 8.43 -2.31 -9.04
C ASP A 10 7.42 -3.46 -9.05
N VAL A 11 7.88 -4.71 -9.15
CA VAL A 11 7.02 -5.89 -9.16
C VAL A 11 6.36 -6.10 -7.81
N LEU A 12 7.12 -6.03 -6.72
CA LEU A 12 6.62 -6.15 -5.36
C LEU A 12 5.65 -5.02 -5.01
N PHE A 13 6.04 -3.78 -5.31
CA PHE A 13 5.18 -2.62 -5.13
C PHE A 13 3.88 -2.74 -5.95
N ALA A 14 3.98 -3.09 -7.23
CA ALA A 14 2.85 -3.27 -8.12
C ALA A 14 1.92 -4.38 -7.66
N ARG A 15 2.43 -5.50 -7.13
CA ARG A 15 1.62 -6.58 -6.57
C ARG A 15 0.79 -6.10 -5.38
N THR A 16 1.40 -5.35 -4.46
CA THR A 16 0.68 -4.76 -3.32
C THR A 16 -0.37 -3.77 -3.78
N MET A 17 0.00 -2.79 -4.60
CA MET A 17 -0.91 -1.75 -5.09
C MET A 17 -2.07 -2.33 -5.92
N SER A 18 -1.81 -3.34 -6.75
CA SER A 18 -2.85 -4.05 -7.49
C SER A 18 -3.87 -4.72 -6.55
N GLY A 19 -3.41 -5.28 -5.42
CA GLY A 19 -4.30 -5.83 -4.40
C GLY A 19 -5.10 -4.75 -3.68
N VAL A 20 -4.47 -3.62 -3.33
CA VAL A 20 -5.15 -2.45 -2.73
C VAL A 20 -6.23 -1.92 -3.66
N PHE A 21 -5.93 -1.71 -4.94
CA PHE A 21 -6.89 -1.22 -5.93
C PHE A 21 -8.08 -2.16 -6.12
N LYS A 22 -7.85 -3.47 -6.14
CA LYS A 22 -8.93 -4.47 -6.18
C LYS A 22 -9.85 -4.41 -4.97
N ASN A 23 -9.31 -4.11 -3.79
CA ASN A 23 -10.14 -3.94 -2.60
C ASN A 23 -10.98 -2.66 -2.66
N VAL A 24 -10.40 -1.55 -3.15
CA VAL A 24 -11.16 -0.30 -3.37
C VAL A 24 -12.26 -0.53 -4.40
N GLU A 25 -11.95 -1.19 -5.51
CA GLU A 25 -12.92 -1.57 -6.54
C GLU A 25 -14.02 -2.48 -5.96
N TYR A 26 -13.64 -3.49 -5.15
CA TYR A 26 -14.58 -4.37 -4.47
C TYR A 26 -15.54 -3.57 -3.59
N MET A 27 -15.04 -2.66 -2.75
CA MET A 27 -15.89 -1.78 -1.93
C MET A 27 -16.76 -0.86 -2.79
N CYS A 28 -16.25 -0.36 -3.92
CA CYS A 28 -17.04 0.44 -4.86
C CYS A 28 -18.17 -0.34 -5.54
N SER A 29 -17.98 -1.66 -5.71
CA SER A 29 -18.94 -2.56 -6.36
C SER A 29 -20.10 -3.01 -5.45
N ARG A 30 -20.01 -2.74 -4.14
CA ARG A 30 -21.04 -3.14 -3.16
C ARG A 30 -22.36 -2.44 -3.46
N LYS A 31 -23.42 -3.22 -3.67
CA LYS A 31 -24.79 -2.71 -3.89
C LYS A 31 -25.60 -2.67 -2.60
N ASP A 32 -25.44 -3.70 -1.75
CA ASP A 32 -26.14 -3.83 -0.48
C ASP A 32 -25.19 -3.49 0.67
N SER A 33 -24.93 -2.20 0.85
CA SER A 33 -24.18 -1.67 1.99
C SER A 33 -24.61 -0.25 2.29
N LYS A 34 -24.77 0.06 3.59
CA LYS A 34 -25.01 1.44 4.04
C LYS A 34 -23.76 2.32 3.91
N THR A 35 -22.59 1.69 3.99
CA THR A 35 -21.29 2.38 4.01
C THR A 35 -20.62 2.41 2.63
N TRP A 36 -20.70 1.31 1.89
CA TRP A 36 -19.96 1.10 0.65
C TRP A 36 -20.86 1.18 -0.59
N GLY A 37 -20.27 1.63 -1.71
CA GLY A 37 -20.98 1.86 -2.97
C GLY A 37 -20.08 2.63 -3.93
N LYS A 38 -20.61 3.13 -5.06
CA LYS A 38 -19.80 3.73 -6.15
C LYS A 38 -18.78 4.80 -5.72
N ASP A 39 -19.08 5.52 -4.65
CA ASP A 39 -18.24 6.58 -4.06
C ASP A 39 -17.36 6.11 -2.89
N ALA A 40 -17.24 4.80 -2.63
CA ALA A 40 -16.45 4.25 -1.53
C ALA A 40 -14.99 4.72 -1.55
N TRP A 41 -14.43 4.92 -2.74
CA TRP A 41 -13.07 5.45 -2.90
C TRP A 41 -12.85 6.81 -2.23
N LYS A 42 -13.88 7.66 -2.11
CA LYS A 42 -13.79 8.96 -1.43
C LYS A 42 -13.57 8.81 0.08
N LYS A 43 -13.92 7.66 0.64
CA LYS A 43 -13.76 7.33 2.06
C LYS A 43 -12.42 6.63 2.35
N ILE A 44 -11.61 6.38 1.32
CA ILE A 44 -10.38 5.59 1.43
C ILE A 44 -9.20 6.41 0.94
N VAL A 45 -8.29 6.74 1.86
CA VAL A 45 -6.99 7.33 1.53
C VAL A 45 -5.89 6.28 1.65
N VAL A 46 -5.08 6.14 0.62
CA VAL A 46 -3.91 5.26 0.57
C VAL A 46 -2.66 6.10 0.82
N CYS A 47 -2.08 5.99 2.01
CA CYS A 47 -0.84 6.66 2.38
C CYS A 47 0.35 5.74 2.13
N VAL A 48 1.17 6.04 1.14
CA VAL A 48 2.42 5.31 0.86
C VAL A 48 3.57 6.08 1.49
N ILE A 49 4.26 5.48 2.46
CA ILE A 49 5.41 6.09 3.15
C ILE A 49 6.68 5.38 2.73
N SER A 50 7.50 6.07 1.94
CA SER A 50 8.81 5.61 1.47
C SER A 50 9.94 6.08 2.39
N ASP A 51 10.71 5.13 2.91
CA ASP A 51 11.72 5.35 3.94
C ASP A 51 13.12 5.63 3.35
N GLY A 52 13.35 6.88 2.98
CA GLY A 52 14.64 7.36 2.50
C GLY A 52 14.69 7.52 0.99
N ARG A 53 14.86 8.77 0.56
CA ARG A 53 14.86 9.17 -0.84
C ARG A 53 15.96 8.51 -1.66
N ALA A 54 17.13 8.28 -1.07
CA ALA A 54 18.24 7.60 -1.74
C ALA A 54 18.04 6.08 -1.85
N LYS A 55 17.01 5.52 -1.21
CA LYS A 55 16.80 4.07 -1.06
C LYS A 55 15.65 3.54 -1.92
N ILE A 56 14.74 4.41 -2.35
CA ILE A 56 13.68 4.03 -3.27
C ILE A 56 14.23 3.45 -4.58
N ASN A 57 13.68 2.33 -5.01
CA ASN A 57 14.07 1.67 -6.26
C ASN A 57 13.71 2.56 -7.47
N PRO A 58 14.61 2.77 -8.44
CA PRO A 58 14.33 3.60 -9.62
C PRO A 58 13.14 3.13 -10.46
N ARG A 59 12.90 1.82 -10.58
CA ARG A 59 11.74 1.27 -11.30
C ARG A 59 10.44 1.54 -10.54
N THR A 60 10.45 1.38 -9.22
CA THR A 60 9.30 1.73 -8.36
C THR A 60 8.97 3.21 -8.45
N ARG A 61 10.00 4.07 -8.48
CA ARG A 61 9.85 5.50 -8.72
C ARG A 61 9.22 5.82 -10.07
N ALA A 62 9.58 5.09 -11.13
CA ALA A 62 8.95 5.22 -12.45
C ALA A 62 7.47 4.80 -12.42
N VAL A 63 7.11 3.74 -11.68
CA VAL A 63 5.72 3.34 -11.47
C VAL A 63 4.92 4.43 -10.74
N LEU A 64 5.47 4.99 -9.65
CA LEU A 64 4.84 6.09 -8.91
C LEU A 64 4.62 7.33 -9.80
N ALA A 65 5.58 7.64 -10.67
CA ALA A 65 5.46 8.72 -11.65
C ALA A 65 4.34 8.43 -12.67
N GLY A 66 4.29 7.21 -13.21
CA GLY A 66 3.24 6.81 -14.15
C GLY A 66 1.84 6.76 -13.53
N MET A 67 1.74 6.61 -12.21
CA MET A 67 0.49 6.74 -11.45
C MET A 67 0.10 8.21 -11.16
N GLY A 68 1.00 9.16 -11.39
CA GLY A 68 0.81 10.58 -11.10
C GLY A 68 1.13 11.01 -9.66
N VAL A 69 1.62 10.10 -8.81
CA VAL A 69 1.86 10.35 -7.37
C VAL A 69 3.33 10.67 -7.07
N TYR A 70 4.14 10.90 -8.10
CA TYR A 70 5.53 11.33 -7.97
C TYR A 70 5.96 12.11 -9.22
N GLN A 71 6.80 13.12 -9.02
CA GLN A 71 7.37 13.92 -10.11
C GLN A 71 8.89 14.04 -9.92
N ASP A 72 9.65 13.65 -10.94
CA ASP A 72 11.11 13.68 -10.88
C ASP A 72 11.64 15.12 -10.97
N GLY A 73 12.77 15.40 -10.31
CA GLY A 73 13.42 16.71 -10.34
C GLY A 73 12.83 17.80 -9.42
N ILE A 74 11.65 17.60 -8.84
CA ILE A 74 11.02 18.59 -7.94
C ILE A 74 11.63 18.54 -6.53
N ALA A 75 11.84 17.34 -6.00
CA ALA A 75 12.32 17.15 -4.64
C ALA A 75 13.69 17.81 -4.40
N LYS A 76 13.77 18.68 -3.38
CA LYS A 76 15.00 19.39 -2.95
C LYS A 76 15.50 18.88 -1.60
N GLN A 77 16.82 18.91 -1.38
CA GLN A 77 17.39 18.56 -0.07
C GLN A 77 17.23 19.68 0.96
N GLN A 78 17.24 20.94 0.51
CA GLN A 78 17.06 22.12 1.36
C GLN A 78 16.11 23.12 0.72
N VAL A 79 15.37 23.84 1.56
CA VAL A 79 14.52 24.98 1.19
C VAL A 79 14.80 26.10 2.20
N ASN A 80 15.17 27.30 1.72
CA ASN A 80 15.51 28.45 2.57
C ASN A 80 16.56 28.12 3.64
N GLY A 81 17.60 27.35 3.28
CA GLY A 81 18.68 26.94 4.19
C GLY A 81 18.27 25.91 5.26
N LYS A 82 17.04 25.40 5.22
CA LYS A 82 16.57 24.33 6.12
C LYS A 82 16.50 23.00 5.39
N ASP A 83 16.98 21.94 6.04
CA ASP A 83 16.88 20.58 5.54
C ASP A 83 15.42 20.15 5.38
N VAL A 84 15.10 19.60 4.21
CA VAL A 84 13.81 18.97 3.96
C VAL A 84 13.76 17.63 4.70
N THR A 85 12.66 17.36 5.39
CA THR A 85 12.46 16.10 6.12
C THR A 85 11.76 15.05 5.27
N ALA A 86 10.81 15.48 4.44
CA ALA A 86 10.03 14.63 3.55
C ALA A 86 9.44 15.44 2.40
N HIS A 87 9.10 14.75 1.31
CA HIS A 87 8.34 15.27 0.17
C HIS A 87 6.98 14.60 0.15
N ILE A 88 5.91 15.40 0.07
CA ILE A 88 4.53 14.91 0.11
C ILE A 88 3.91 15.21 -1.25
N TYR A 89 3.34 14.19 -1.86
CA TYR A 89 2.60 14.27 -3.13
C TYR A 89 1.21 13.72 -2.87
N GLU A 90 0.21 14.40 -3.41
CA GLU A 90 -1.18 13.98 -3.29
C GLU A 90 -1.82 13.97 -4.67
N TYR A 91 -2.46 12.86 -5.02
CA TYR A 91 -3.14 12.74 -6.30
C TYR A 91 -4.24 11.67 -6.25
N THR A 92 -5.38 11.97 -6.88
CA THR A 92 -6.43 10.97 -7.14
C THR A 92 -6.11 10.24 -8.43
N THR A 93 -5.48 9.07 -8.33
CA THR A 93 -5.11 8.31 -9.53
C THR A 93 -6.30 7.54 -10.10
N GLN A 94 -6.43 7.54 -11.43
CA GLN A 94 -7.29 6.62 -12.18
C GLN A 94 -6.47 5.64 -13.03
N VAL A 95 -5.19 5.48 -12.69
CA VAL A 95 -4.28 4.54 -13.31
C VAL A 95 -4.17 3.33 -12.40
N GLY A 96 -4.68 2.19 -12.86
CA GLY A 96 -4.47 0.91 -12.20
C GLY A 96 -3.14 0.28 -12.56
N ILE A 97 -2.77 -0.75 -11.80
CA ILE A 97 -1.52 -1.48 -11.99
C ILE A 97 -1.81 -2.98 -12.05
N SER A 98 -1.15 -3.67 -12.98
CA SER A 98 -1.10 -5.13 -13.05
C SER A 98 0.34 -5.62 -13.24
N VAL A 99 0.59 -6.86 -12.81
CA VAL A 99 1.86 -7.56 -13.05
C VAL A 99 1.59 -8.76 -13.93
N LYS A 100 2.28 -8.85 -15.07
CA LYS A 100 2.19 -9.97 -16.02
C LYS A 100 3.60 -10.43 -16.38
N LYS A 101 3.93 -11.69 -16.05
CA LYS A 101 5.29 -12.25 -16.28
C LYS A 101 6.40 -11.32 -15.75
N ASP A 102 6.21 -10.80 -14.53
CA ASP A 102 7.10 -9.85 -13.85
C ASP A 102 7.35 -8.51 -14.58
N LEU A 103 6.51 -8.19 -15.55
CA LEU A 103 6.39 -6.85 -16.11
C LEU A 103 5.24 -6.09 -15.44
N VAL A 104 5.51 -4.85 -15.05
CA VAL A 104 4.48 -3.93 -14.52
C VAL A 104 3.80 -3.21 -15.67
N GLU A 105 2.48 -3.32 -15.74
CA GLU A 105 1.64 -2.66 -16.74
C GLU A 105 0.73 -1.64 -16.04
N LEU A 106 0.71 -0.41 -16.57
CA LEU A 106 -0.20 0.64 -16.15
C LEU A 106 -1.46 0.61 -17.01
N ARG A 107 -2.63 0.74 -16.38
CA ARG A 107 -3.93 0.69 -17.06
C ARG A 107 -4.74 1.95 -16.76
N PRO A 108 -5.06 2.78 -17.76
CA PRO A 108 -5.85 4.00 -17.53
C PRO A 108 -7.33 3.68 -17.27
N LYS A 109 -8.10 4.71 -16.92
CA LYS A 109 -9.57 4.68 -16.77
C LYS A 109 -10.07 3.65 -15.75
N GLN A 110 -9.38 3.53 -14.63
CA GLN A 110 -9.76 2.65 -13.52
C GLN A 110 -10.54 3.42 -12.44
N GLN A 111 -11.06 2.68 -11.45
CA GLN A 111 -11.67 3.27 -10.26
C GLN A 111 -10.71 4.27 -9.62
N PRO A 112 -11.13 5.51 -9.34
CA PRO A 112 -10.30 6.49 -8.65
C PRO A 112 -9.82 5.98 -7.30
N VAL A 113 -8.58 6.31 -6.93
CA VAL A 113 -8.02 6.04 -5.60
C VAL A 113 -7.27 7.28 -5.13
N GLN A 114 -7.61 7.77 -3.93
CA GLN A 114 -6.88 8.87 -3.31
C GLN A 114 -5.56 8.36 -2.74
N ILE A 115 -4.44 8.89 -3.25
CA ILE A 115 -3.11 8.49 -2.80
C ILE A 115 -2.36 9.69 -2.24
N LEU A 116 -1.81 9.50 -1.05
CA LEU A 116 -0.84 10.38 -0.41
C LEU A 116 0.51 9.66 -0.40
N PHE A 117 1.46 10.13 -1.20
CA PHE A 117 2.82 9.60 -1.22
C PHE A 117 3.74 10.49 -0.40
N CYS A 118 4.37 9.93 0.62
CA CYS A 118 5.37 10.59 1.46
C CYS A 118 6.73 9.94 1.22
N LEU A 119 7.67 10.71 0.67
CA LEU A 119 9.06 10.32 0.46
C LEU A 119 9.94 10.97 1.53
N LYS A 120 10.33 10.21 2.54
CA LYS A 120 11.24 10.68 3.59
C LYS A 120 12.64 10.91 3.02
N GLU A 121 13.33 11.97 3.45
CA GLU A 121 14.70 12.22 3.00
C GLU A 121 15.68 11.19 3.59
N LYS A 122 15.54 10.89 4.89
CA LYS A 122 16.40 9.94 5.63
C LYS A 122 15.70 8.61 5.88
N ASN A 123 16.45 7.52 5.75
CA ASN A 123 16.01 6.19 6.22
C ASN A 123 16.09 6.17 7.76
N GLN A 124 14.94 5.98 8.41
CA GLN A 124 14.83 5.89 9.88
C GLN A 124 14.12 4.61 10.35
N LYS A 125 14.08 3.61 9.48
CA LYS A 125 13.45 2.31 9.68
C LYS A 125 11.91 2.37 9.80
N LYS A 126 11.33 1.18 9.77
CA LYS A 126 9.87 0.92 9.79
C LYS A 126 9.14 1.61 10.94
N ILE A 127 9.69 1.63 12.16
CA ILE A 127 9.02 2.23 13.34
C ILE A 127 8.82 3.74 13.13
N ASP A 128 9.83 4.45 12.62
CA ASP A 128 9.69 5.88 12.32
C ASP A 128 8.65 6.11 11.21
N SER A 129 8.60 5.25 10.19
CA SER A 129 7.55 5.33 9.17
C SER A 129 6.13 5.11 9.74
N HIS A 130 5.96 4.35 10.82
CA HIS A 130 4.69 4.29 11.55
C HIS A 130 4.40 5.58 12.31
N ARG A 131 5.44 6.17 12.93
CA ARG A 131 5.33 7.46 13.62
C ARG A 131 4.85 8.55 12.66
N TRP A 132 5.43 8.66 11.47
CA TRP A 132 4.95 9.57 10.41
C TRP A 132 3.48 9.34 10.08
N PHE A 133 3.07 8.07 9.93
CA PHE A 133 1.68 7.75 9.66
C PHE A 133 0.75 8.21 10.77
N PHE A 134 0.97 7.79 12.02
CA PHE A 134 0.02 8.03 13.10
C PHE A 134 0.09 9.46 13.67
N GLN A 135 1.29 10.03 13.80
CA GLN A 135 1.48 11.33 14.45
C GLN A 135 1.38 12.53 13.50
N ALA A 136 1.63 12.35 12.19
CA ALA A 136 1.48 13.42 11.21
C ALA A 136 0.21 13.23 10.39
N PHE A 137 0.15 12.21 9.52
CA PHE A 137 -0.96 12.05 8.59
C PHE A 137 -2.28 11.67 9.27
N GLY A 138 -2.23 10.73 10.22
CA GLY A 138 -3.40 10.25 10.96
C GLY A 138 -4.07 11.35 11.76
N ARG A 139 -3.32 12.31 12.29
CA ARG A 139 -3.88 13.47 12.99
C ARG A 139 -4.66 14.42 12.09
N VAL A 140 -4.34 14.47 10.80
CA VAL A 140 -5.00 15.33 9.81
C VAL A 140 -6.14 14.60 9.12
N LEU A 141 -5.91 13.34 8.75
CA LEU A 141 -6.90 12.50 8.05
C LEU A 141 -8.00 11.99 8.97
N ASP A 142 -7.75 11.93 10.29
CA ASP A 142 -8.66 11.42 11.31
C ASP A 142 -9.38 10.12 10.92
N PRO A 143 -8.64 9.04 10.57
CA PRO A 143 -9.25 7.83 10.03
C PRO A 143 -9.96 7.01 11.11
N ASN A 144 -11.20 6.60 10.84
CA ASN A 144 -11.91 5.63 11.69
C ASN A 144 -11.16 4.29 11.82
N ILE A 145 -10.51 3.83 10.74
CA ILE A 145 -9.78 2.55 10.71
C ILE A 145 -8.47 2.71 9.94
N CYS A 146 -7.39 2.21 10.52
CA CYS A 146 -6.07 2.15 9.91
C CYS A 146 -5.71 0.71 9.54
N VAL A 147 -5.52 0.44 8.25
CA VAL A 147 -4.97 -0.84 7.76
C VAL A 147 -3.51 -0.63 7.40
N LEU A 148 -2.61 -1.41 8.01
CA LEU A 148 -1.16 -1.33 7.80
C LEU A 148 -0.71 -2.49 6.91
N ILE A 149 0.01 -2.15 5.84
CA ILE A 149 0.50 -3.12 4.85
C ILE A 149 1.95 -2.76 4.53
N ASP A 150 2.81 -3.76 4.36
CA ASP A 150 4.15 -3.55 3.83
C ASP A 150 4.19 -3.82 2.34
N ALA A 151 4.96 -3.03 1.60
CA ALA A 151 5.20 -3.26 0.19
C ALA A 151 5.82 -4.66 -0.02
N GLY A 152 5.34 -5.38 -1.04
CA GLY A 152 5.66 -6.79 -1.25
C GLY A 152 4.59 -7.76 -0.74
N THR A 153 3.74 -7.36 0.22
CA THR A 153 2.57 -8.14 0.62
C THR A 153 1.39 -7.83 -0.30
N LYS A 154 0.78 -8.82 -0.93
CA LYS A 154 -0.40 -8.62 -1.80
C LYS A 154 -1.68 -8.90 -1.02
N PRO A 155 -2.55 -7.90 -0.79
CA PRO A 155 -3.87 -8.13 -0.21
C PRO A 155 -4.70 -9.09 -1.06
N GLY A 156 -5.48 -9.95 -0.40
CA GLY A 156 -6.53 -10.73 -1.05
C GLY A 156 -7.58 -9.81 -1.66
N LYS A 157 -8.43 -10.32 -2.57
CA LYS A 157 -9.36 -9.50 -3.37
C LYS A 157 -10.30 -8.60 -2.54
N ASP A 158 -10.69 -9.07 -1.36
CA ASP A 158 -11.66 -8.47 -0.44
C ASP A 158 -11.14 -8.46 1.01
N SER A 159 -9.85 -8.74 1.24
CA SER A 159 -9.30 -8.89 2.59
C SER A 159 -9.34 -7.60 3.39
N ILE A 160 -9.11 -6.44 2.76
CA ILE A 160 -9.18 -5.13 3.44
C ILE A 160 -10.62 -4.81 3.83
N TYR A 161 -11.59 -5.19 2.99
CA TYR A 161 -13.00 -5.06 3.34
C TYR A 161 -13.37 -5.91 4.55
N HIS A 162 -12.89 -7.16 4.64
CA HIS A 162 -13.16 -8.02 5.80
C HIS A 162 -12.49 -7.50 7.08
N LEU A 163 -11.29 -6.93 6.98
CA LEU A 163 -10.67 -6.21 8.11
C LEU A 163 -11.55 -5.07 8.59
N TRP A 164 -12.02 -4.20 7.68
CA TRP A 164 -12.95 -3.12 8.03
C TRP A 164 -14.25 -3.69 8.65
N LYS A 165 -14.80 -4.75 8.08
CA LYS A 165 -16.07 -5.36 8.51
C LYS A 165 -15.98 -5.89 9.94
N ALA A 166 -14.81 -6.37 10.39
CA ALA A 166 -14.62 -6.80 11.77
C ALA A 166 -14.90 -5.66 12.78
N PHE A 167 -14.42 -4.45 12.50
CA PHE A 167 -14.70 -3.26 13.33
C PHE A 167 -16.14 -2.75 13.19
N ASP A 168 -16.74 -2.90 12.00
CA ASP A 168 -18.14 -2.52 11.76
C ASP A 168 -19.12 -3.43 12.52
N LEU A 169 -18.78 -4.73 12.61
CA LEU A 169 -19.58 -5.71 13.35
C LEU A 169 -19.38 -5.61 14.86
N GLU A 170 -18.15 -5.36 15.31
CA GLU A 170 -17.79 -5.33 16.73
C GLU A 170 -17.21 -3.97 17.12
N PRO A 171 -18.02 -3.03 17.63
CA PRO A 171 -17.58 -1.68 17.99
C PRO A 171 -16.46 -1.64 19.04
N MET A 172 -16.31 -2.70 19.85
CA MET A 172 -15.26 -2.84 20.86
C MET A 172 -13.97 -3.49 20.31
N CYS A 173 -13.92 -3.81 19.01
CA CYS A 173 -12.74 -4.37 18.37
C CYS A 173 -11.58 -3.36 18.38
N GLY A 174 -10.53 -3.64 19.15
CA GLY A 174 -9.31 -2.81 19.19
C GLY A 174 -8.31 -3.12 18.07
N GLY A 175 -8.49 -4.23 17.35
CA GLY A 175 -7.57 -4.68 16.31
C GLY A 175 -8.04 -5.94 15.60
N ALA A 176 -7.74 -6.03 14.30
CA ALA A 176 -7.95 -7.21 13.48
C ALA A 176 -6.71 -7.47 12.62
N CYS A 177 -6.33 -8.74 12.47
CA CYS A 177 -5.24 -9.17 11.60
C CYS A 177 -5.76 -10.13 10.53
N GLY A 178 -5.08 -10.14 9.38
CA GLY A 178 -5.30 -11.12 8.33
C GLY A 178 -4.16 -12.13 8.32
N GLU A 179 -4.43 -13.32 7.79
CA GLU A 179 -3.41 -14.36 7.60
C GLU A 179 -2.48 -14.04 6.43
N ILE A 180 -1.17 -14.18 6.64
CA ILE A 180 -0.15 -14.04 5.59
C ILE A 180 0.22 -15.42 5.05
N LYS A 181 0.26 -15.54 3.71
CA LYS A 181 0.65 -16.78 3.01
C LYS A 181 1.70 -16.52 1.95
N ALA A 182 2.65 -17.44 1.83
CA ALA A 182 3.60 -17.44 0.74
C ALA A 182 2.89 -17.74 -0.61
N MET A 183 3.38 -17.14 -1.69
CA MET A 183 2.87 -17.43 -3.03
C MET A 183 3.43 -18.76 -3.54
N LEU A 184 2.66 -19.84 -3.35
CA LEU A 184 3.08 -21.20 -3.67
C LEU A 184 3.09 -21.53 -5.16
N GLY A 185 2.59 -20.63 -6.01
CA GLY A 185 2.46 -20.84 -7.45
C GLY A 185 1.38 -21.87 -7.81
N PRO A 186 1.14 -22.10 -9.12
CA PRO A 186 0.16 -23.07 -9.58
C PRO A 186 0.46 -24.47 -9.04
N GLY A 187 -0.53 -25.09 -8.41
CA GLY A 187 -0.40 -26.44 -7.83
C GLY A 187 0.63 -26.56 -6.71
N GLY A 188 1.05 -25.45 -6.07
CA GLY A 188 2.07 -25.49 -5.02
C GLY A 188 3.49 -25.72 -5.51
N LYS A 189 3.75 -25.59 -6.82
CA LYS A 189 5.06 -25.87 -7.45
C LYS A 189 6.23 -25.16 -6.78
N ASN A 190 6.02 -23.97 -6.22
CA ASN A 190 7.09 -23.21 -5.57
C ASN A 190 7.53 -23.83 -4.23
N LEU A 191 6.78 -24.75 -3.61
CA LEU A 191 7.21 -25.47 -2.40
C LEU A 191 8.43 -26.35 -2.63
N LEU A 192 8.76 -26.68 -3.88
CA LEU A 192 10.02 -27.36 -4.21
C LEU A 192 11.24 -26.46 -4.00
N ASN A 193 11.05 -25.14 -3.97
CA ASN A 193 12.12 -24.21 -3.63
C ASN A 193 12.22 -24.12 -2.09
N PRO A 194 13.37 -24.49 -1.49
CA PRO A 194 13.53 -24.52 -0.04
C PRO A 194 13.30 -23.15 0.60
N LEU A 195 13.63 -22.04 -0.08
CA LEU A 195 13.36 -20.69 0.43
C LEU A 195 11.86 -20.43 0.57
N VAL A 196 11.07 -20.83 -0.41
CA VAL A 196 9.61 -20.64 -0.38
C VAL A 196 8.96 -21.60 0.61
N ALA A 197 9.46 -22.83 0.73
CA ALA A 197 8.99 -23.79 1.71
C ALA A 197 9.23 -23.31 3.15
N THR A 198 10.45 -22.86 3.46
CA THR A 198 10.79 -22.30 4.77
C THR A 198 9.95 -21.07 5.08
N GLN A 199 9.80 -20.14 4.13
CA GLN A 199 8.96 -18.96 4.31
C GLN A 199 7.49 -19.33 4.57
N ASN A 200 6.96 -20.32 3.84
CA ASN A 200 5.59 -20.80 4.05
C ASN A 200 5.41 -21.47 5.41
N PHE A 201 6.43 -22.18 5.89
CA PHE A 201 6.44 -22.80 7.22
C PHE A 201 6.48 -21.74 8.32
N GLU A 202 7.39 -20.76 8.21
CA GLU A 202 7.49 -19.62 9.13
C GLU A 202 6.14 -18.90 9.26
N TYR A 203 5.52 -18.51 8.14
CA TYR A 203 4.21 -17.87 8.17
C TYR A 203 3.09 -18.73 8.78
N LYS A 204 3.19 -20.05 8.74
CA LYS A 204 2.20 -20.93 9.39
C LYS A 204 2.41 -21.08 10.88
N LEU A 205 3.63 -20.90 11.37
CA LEU A 205 3.94 -20.96 12.80
C LEU A 205 3.71 -19.62 13.51
N GLU A 206 3.87 -18.51 12.79
CA GLU A 206 3.75 -17.16 13.34
C GLU A 206 2.32 -16.61 13.39
N ASN A 207 1.36 -17.26 12.72
CA ASN A 207 -0.08 -16.95 12.79
C ASN A 207 -0.78 -17.81 13.85
#